data_AF-A0A929W9W2-F1
#
_entry.id   AF-A0A929W9W2-F1
#
_cell.length_a   1.000
_cell.length_b   1.000
_cell.length_c   1.000
_cell.angle_alpha   90.00
_cell.angle_beta   90.00
_cell.angle_gamma   90.00
#
_symmetry.space_group_name_H-M   'P 1'
#
loop_
_entity.id
_entity.type
_entity.pdbx_description
1 polymer ?
#
loop_
_entity_poly.entity_id
_entity_poly.type
_entity_poly.pdbx_seq_one_letter_code
_entity_poly.pdbx_strand_id
1 'polypeptide(L)'
;MQLFTPVALPPAPFRLTPTSRVLTLGSCFAQHIGQHIAAALPDGHALVNPFGPLYAPQVIAHHLRLLLDTAPLPDATYFEG
;
A
#
# COMPACT_ATOMS: atom_id res chain seq x y z
N MET A 1 12.30 24.36 -24.73
CA MET A 1 10.91 23.87 -24.64
C MET A 1 10.64 23.46 -23.22
N GLN A 2 9.45 23.76 -22.68
CA GLN A 2 9.05 23.36 -21.33
C GLN A 2 7.94 22.31 -21.45
N LEU A 3 8.27 21.03 -21.23
CA LEU A 3 7.37 19.87 -21.43
C LEU A 3 6.63 19.44 -20.15
N PHE A 4 6.52 20.35 -19.18
CA PHE A 4 5.83 20.11 -17.92
C PHE A 4 4.89 21.26 -17.63
N THR A 5 3.68 20.93 -17.17
CA THR A 5 2.73 21.89 -16.64
C THR A 5 2.99 22.01 -15.14
N PRO A 6 3.44 23.18 -14.63
CA PRO A 6 3.56 23.37 -13.19
C PRO A 6 2.15 23.32 -12.57
N VAL A 7 1.97 22.42 -11.60
CA VAL A 7 0.73 22.30 -10.84
C VAL A 7 1.04 22.67 -9.39
N ALA A 8 0.31 23.65 -8.84
CA ALA A 8 0.36 23.94 -7.41
C ALA A 8 -0.47 22.88 -6.68
N LEU A 9 0.20 21.94 -6.01
CA LEU A 9 -0.48 20.93 -5.19
C LEU A 9 -0.85 21.55 -3.83
N PRO A 10 -2.09 21.38 -3.34
CA PRO A 10 -2.43 21.78 -1.98
C PRO A 10 -1.59 20.97 -0.98
N PRO A 11 -1.37 21.49 0.23
CA PRO A 11 -0.73 20.71 1.28
C PRO A 11 -1.54 19.43 1.55
N ALA A 12 -0.84 18.31 1.77
CA ALA A 12 -1.48 17.05 2.13
C ALA A 12 -2.29 17.21 3.43
N PRO A 13 -3.48 16.59 3.55
CA PRO A 13 -4.34 16.75 4.72
C PRO A 13 -3.79 16.07 5.98
N PHE A 14 -2.71 15.29 5.86
CA PHE A 14 -2.01 14.66 6.96
C PHE A 14 -0.50 14.62 6.69
N ARG A 15 0.26 14.36 7.75
CA ARG A 15 1.70 14.07 7.67
C ARG A 15 1.98 12.73 8.32
N LEU A 16 2.87 11.96 7.69
CA LEU A 16 3.44 10.77 8.32
C LEU A 16 4.47 11.23 9.36
N THR A 17 4.48 10.55 10.50
CA THR A 17 5.46 10.75 11.57
C THR A 17 6.22 9.44 11.77
N PRO A 18 7.34 9.44 12.50
CA PRO A 18 8.04 8.19 12.83
C PRO A 18 7.16 7.17 13.57
N THR A 19 6.07 7.60 14.21
CA THR A 19 5.11 6.69 14.89
C THR A 19 4.00 6.16 13.97
N SER A 20 3.88 6.70 12.75
CA SER A 20 2.88 6.26 11.79
C SER A 20 3.14 4.82 11.35
N ARG A 21 2.06 4.05 11.17
CA ARG A 21 2.08 2.74 10.52
C ARG A 21 1.27 2.81 9.23
N VAL A 22 1.84 2.31 8.14
CA VAL A 22 1.27 2.45 6.80
C VAL A 22 1.18 1.09 6.12
N LEU A 23 0.02 0.81 5.53
CA LEU A 23 -0.17 -0.29 4.58
C LEU A 23 -0.36 0.34 3.20
N THR A 24 0.39 -0.10 2.20
CA THR A 24 0.07 0.18 0.80
C THR A 24 -0.41 -1.09 0.12
N LEU A 25 -1.51 -0.97 -0.62
CA LEU A 25 -2.15 -2.08 -1.32
C LEU A 25 -2.72 -1.57 -2.65
N GLY A 26 -2.30 -2.17 -3.75
CA GLY A 26 -2.77 -1.79 -5.09
C GLY A 26 -1.72 -2.05 -6.16
N SER A 27 -1.77 -1.25 -7.24
CA SER A 27 -0.96 -1.45 -8.44
C SER A 27 0.54 -1.25 -8.20
N CYS A 28 1.34 -1.37 -9.27
CA CYS A 28 2.77 -1.04 -9.24
C CYS A 28 3.07 0.39 -8.74
N PHE A 29 2.13 1.33 -8.91
CA PHE A 29 2.25 2.66 -8.32
C PHE A 29 2.22 2.62 -6.79
N ALA A 30 1.26 1.89 -6.20
CA ALA A 30 1.17 1.71 -4.74
C ALA A 30 2.41 0.98 -4.19
N GLN A 31 2.98 0.06 -4.96
CA GLN A 31 4.25 -0.59 -4.61
C GLN A 31 5.38 0.42 -4.52
N HIS A 32 5.58 1.21 -5.58
CA HIS A 32 6.70 2.14 -5.66
C HIS A 32 6.59 3.23 -4.61
N ILE A 33 5.41 3.83 -4.43
CA ILE A 33 5.17 4.81 -3.36
C ILE A 33 5.37 4.19 -1.98
N GLY A 34 4.90 2.95 -1.77
CA GLY A 34 5.12 2.24 -0.52
C GLY A 34 6.60 2.01 -0.21
N GLN A 35 7.43 1.73 -1.20
CA GLN A 35 8.88 1.60 -1.02
C GLN A 35 9.51 2.93 -0.57
N HIS A 36 9.08 4.06 -1.14
CA HIS A 36 9.52 5.38 -0.67
C HIS A 36 9.09 5.66 0.77
N ILE A 37 7.87 5.27 1.15
CA ILE A 37 7.38 5.39 2.52
C ILE A 37 8.18 4.50 3.48
N ALA A 38 8.45 3.25 3.09
CA ALA A 38 9.24 2.31 3.88
C ALA A 38 10.67 2.80 4.11
N ALA A 39 11.29 3.41 3.11
CA ALA A 39 12.62 4.01 3.25
C ALA A 39 12.65 5.27 4.13
N ALA A 40 11.51 5.96 4.30
CA ALA A 40 11.40 7.18 5.08
C ALA A 40 10.94 6.96 6.54
N LEU A 41 10.36 5.81 6.85
CA LEU A 41 9.87 5.44 8.18
C LEU A 41 10.79 4.41 8.84
N PRO A 42 10.71 4.22 10.17
CA PRO A 42 11.44 3.14 10.84
C PRO A 42 11.10 1.76 10.27
N ASP A 43 12.05 0.84 10.33
CA ASP A 43 11.87 -0.53 9.83
C ASP A 43 10.61 -1.19 10.42
N GLY A 44 9.81 -1.82 9.55
CA GLY A 44 8.55 -2.47 9.93
C GLY A 44 7.36 -1.53 10.11
N HIS A 45 7.51 -0.21 9.94
CA HIS A 45 6.38 0.73 10.02
C HIS A 45 5.59 0.85 8.70
N ALA A 46 6.13 0.34 7.60
CA ALA A 46 5.46 0.26 6.32
C ALA A 46 5.35 -1.20 5.88
N LEU A 47 4.12 -1.66 5.61
CA LEU A 47 3.85 -2.92 4.94
C LEU A 47 3.48 -2.63 3.49
N VAL A 48 4.38 -2.99 2.57
CA VAL A 48 4.27 -2.64 1.15
C VAL A 48 3.75 -3.82 0.36
N ASN A 49 2.55 -3.70 -0.23
CA ASN A 49 1.93 -4.69 -1.11
C ASN A 49 2.25 -6.15 -0.68
N PRO A 50 1.75 -6.60 0.49
CA PRO A 50 2.13 -7.90 1.05
C PRO A 50 1.78 -9.10 0.15
N PHE A 51 0.86 -8.90 -0.81
CA PHE A 51 0.43 -9.89 -1.80
C PHE A 51 0.92 -9.58 -3.22
N GLY A 52 1.89 -8.66 -3.36
CA GLY A 52 2.32 -8.10 -4.63
C GLY A 52 1.36 -7.06 -5.22
N PRO A 53 1.63 -6.56 -6.44
CA PRO A 53 0.76 -5.60 -7.12
C PRO A 53 -0.62 -6.17 -7.45
N LEU A 54 -1.67 -5.46 -7.05
CA LEU A 54 -3.08 -5.83 -7.26
C LEU A 54 -3.78 -4.78 -8.14
N TYR A 55 -4.65 -5.22 -9.04
CA TYR A 55 -5.35 -4.33 -9.99
C TYR A 55 -6.88 -4.39 -9.87
N ALA A 56 -7.43 -5.56 -9.58
CA ALA A 56 -8.87 -5.77 -9.50
C ALA A 56 -9.42 -5.28 -8.15
N PRO A 57 -10.42 -4.37 -8.13
CA PRO A 57 -10.99 -3.85 -6.88
C PRO A 57 -11.52 -4.95 -5.95
N GLN A 58 -12.13 -6.00 -6.49
CA GLN A 58 -12.61 -7.13 -5.69
C GLN A 58 -11.48 -7.89 -4.98
N VAL A 59 -10.33 -8.03 -5.64
CA VAL A 59 -9.15 -8.71 -5.07
C VAL A 59 -8.54 -7.84 -3.97
N ILE A 60 -8.43 -6.52 -4.20
CA ILE A 60 -7.99 -5.54 -3.20
C ILE A 60 -8.87 -5.60 -1.96
N ALA A 61 -10.20 -5.57 -2.13
CA ALA A 61 -11.15 -5.65 -1.03
C ALA A 61 -11.07 -6.98 -0.26
N HIS A 62 -10.90 -8.10 -0.97
CA HIS A 62 -10.70 -9.41 -0.38
C HIS A 62 -9.46 -9.43 0.53
N HIS A 63 -8.30 -9.05 0.00
CA HIS A 63 -7.04 -9.04 0.76
C HIS A 63 -7.05 -8.04 1.92
N LEU A 64 -7.70 -6.89 1.77
CA LEU A 64 -7.86 -5.94 2.86
C LEU A 64 -8.69 -6.54 4.01
N ARG A 65 -9.75 -7.30 3.71
CA ARG A 65 -10.54 -8.00 4.75
C ARG A 65 -9.70 -9.05 5.45
N LEU A 66 -8.92 -9.82 4.71
CA LEU A 66 -8.01 -10.82 5.30
C LEU A 66 -7.01 -10.19 6.28
N LEU A 67 -6.48 -9.01 5.98
CA LEU A 67 -5.56 -8.29 6.87
C LEU A 67 -6.23 -7.67 8.10
N LEU A 68 -7.53 -7.38 8.03
CA LEU A 68 -8.30 -6.85 9.15
C LEU A 68 -8.83 -7.97 10.07
N ASP A 69 -8.93 -9.19 9.55
CA ASP A 69 -9.30 -10.36 10.34
C ASP A 69 -8.09 -10.90 11.10
N THR A 70 -8.31 -11.32 12.33
CA THR A 70 -7.27 -11.95 13.19
C THR A 70 -7.37 -13.47 13.17
N ALA A 71 -8.40 -14.01 12.53
CA ALA A 71 -8.52 -15.43 12.30
C ALA A 71 -7.36 -15.94 11.41
N PRO A 72 -6.89 -17.18 11.62
CA PRO A 72 -5.95 -17.83 10.71
C PRO A 72 -6.53 -17.85 9.30
N LEU A 73 -5.70 -17.54 8.30
CA LEU A 73 -6.13 -17.61 6.90
C LEU A 73 -6.51 -19.06 6.56
N PRO A 74 -7.65 -19.29 5.89
CA PRO A 74 -8.00 -20.60 5.38
C PRO A 74 -6.91 -21.12 4.42
N ASP A 75 -6.66 -22.42 4.41
CA ASP A 75 -5.63 -23.02 3.54
C ASP A 75 -5.84 -22.69 2.04
N ALA A 76 -7.10 -22.57 1.62
CA ALA A 76 -7.50 -22.19 0.26
C ALA A 76 -7.03 -20.78 -0.14
N THR A 77 -6.63 -19.93 0.81
CA THR A 77 -6.09 -18.59 0.53
C THR A 77 -4.65 -18.64 0.00
N TYR A 78 -3.89 -19.69 0.30
CA TYR A 78 -2.50 -19.83 -0.14
C TYR A 78 -2.36 -20.53 -1.49
N PHE A 79 -3.39 -21.28 -1.90
CA PHE A 79 -3.37 -22.08 -3.11
C PHE A 79 -4.63 -21.79 -3.94
N GLU A 80 -4.49 -20.95 -4.96
CA GLU A 80 -5.44 -20.95 -6.07
C GLU A 80 -5.07 -22.12 -6.99
N GLY A 81 -5.99 -23.09 -7.11
CA GLY A 81 -5.94 -24.14 -8.13
C GLY A 81 -6.45 -23.63 -9.47
#